data_AF-A0A8S2FXU9-F1
#
_entry.id   AF-A0A8S2FXU9-F1
#
_cell.length_a   1.000
_cell.length_b   1.000
_cell.length_c   1.000
_cell.angle_alpha   90.00
_cell.angle_beta   90.00
_cell.angle_gamma   90.00
#
_symmetry.space_group_name_H-M   'P 1'
#
loop_
_entity.id
_entity.type
_entity.pdbx_description
1 polymer ?
#
loop_
_entity_poly.entity_id
_entity_poly.type
_entity_poly.pdbx_seq_one_letter_code
_entity_poly.pdbx_strand_id
1 'polypeptide(L)'
;QSQLELEVENLGAHLNAYTSREQTVYYAKCFSKDLPQIVELLSDIIQNSKFGEDEIERERLTILREMQEIENNLQEVVFDHLHATAYQGTPLGRTILGPTENIKSIQKGDLMKYVSTHYKAPRIVLAAAGGINHEQLVKLGEEHFGKLKAGYDAEVPDLLPCRFSGSEIRHRDDDIPLAHIAICTEGTGWADADTIPLMVASTIVGSWDR
;
A
#
# COMPACT_ATOMS: atom_id res chain seq x y z
N GLN A 1 -8.93 9.85 -16.19
CA GLN A 1 -9.00 8.39 -16.00
C GLN A 1 -9.20 7.66 -17.33
N SER A 2 -10.26 7.95 -18.09
CA SER A 2 -10.64 7.14 -19.27
C SER A 2 -9.58 6.93 -20.36
N GLN A 3 -8.74 7.91 -20.67
CA GLN A 3 -7.73 7.73 -21.73
C GLN A 3 -6.61 6.77 -21.32
N LEU A 4 -6.23 6.78 -20.05
CA LEU A 4 -5.15 5.94 -19.51
C LEU A 4 -5.63 4.49 -19.37
N GLU A 5 -6.87 4.30 -18.92
CA GLU A 5 -7.53 2.99 -18.87
C GLU A 5 -7.66 2.39 -20.28
N LEU A 6 -8.12 3.17 -21.26
CA LEU A 6 -8.20 2.74 -22.66
C LEU A 6 -6.84 2.34 -23.23
N GLU A 7 -5.77 3.07 -22.90
CA GLU A 7 -4.43 2.74 -23.36
C GLU A 7 -3.95 1.39 -22.80
N VAL A 8 -4.16 1.15 -21.51
CA VAL A 8 -3.85 -0.13 -20.85
C VAL A 8 -4.67 -1.28 -21.44
N GLU A 9 -5.97 -1.07 -21.64
CA GLU A 9 -6.88 -2.08 -22.20
C GLU A 9 -6.55 -2.42 -23.65
N ASN A 10 -6.18 -1.43 -24.47
CA ASN A 10 -5.80 -1.65 -25.88
C ASN A 10 -4.53 -2.51 -26.02
N LEU A 11 -3.65 -2.51 -25.02
CA LEU A 11 -2.47 -3.37 -24.96
C LEU A 11 -2.79 -4.79 -24.45
N GLY A 12 -4.02 -5.02 -23.96
CA GLY A 12 -4.36 -6.23 -23.21
C GLY A 12 -3.56 -6.33 -21.90
N ALA A 13 -3.10 -5.20 -21.37
CA ALA A 13 -2.38 -5.14 -20.12
C ALA A 13 -3.34 -5.00 -18.93
N HIS A 14 -2.91 -5.42 -17.76
CA HIS A 14 -3.63 -5.22 -16.51
C HIS A 14 -2.77 -4.39 -15.57
N LEU A 15 -3.21 -3.16 -15.28
CA LEU A 15 -2.60 -2.26 -14.31
C LEU A 15 -3.34 -2.38 -12.97
N ASN A 16 -2.60 -2.44 -11.86
CA ASN A 16 -3.19 -2.40 -10.52
C ASN A 16 -2.24 -1.72 -9.54
N ALA A 17 -2.78 -1.34 -8.37
CA ALA A 17 -2.02 -0.81 -7.27
C ALA A 17 -2.57 -1.30 -5.93
N TYR A 18 -1.71 -1.42 -4.92
CA TYR A 18 -2.14 -1.62 -3.54
C TYR A 18 -1.21 -0.91 -2.57
N THR A 19 -1.75 -0.56 -1.41
CA THR A 19 -1.00 0.07 -0.32
C THR A 19 -1.15 -0.76 0.94
N SER A 20 -0.03 -0.99 1.62
CA SER A 20 0.09 -1.57 2.95
C SER A 20 0.61 -0.49 3.92
N ARG A 21 0.76 -0.83 5.20
CA ARG A 21 1.28 0.07 6.23
C ARG A 21 2.69 0.60 5.93
N GLU A 22 3.52 -0.17 5.21
CA GLU A 22 4.93 0.17 4.96
C GLU A 22 5.32 0.20 3.47
N GLN A 23 4.44 -0.22 2.56
CA GLN A 23 4.77 -0.37 1.13
C GLN A 23 3.58 0.04 0.26
N THR A 24 3.86 0.76 -0.83
CA THR A 24 2.91 1.04 -1.90
C THR A 24 3.47 0.44 -3.19
N VAL A 25 2.64 -0.30 -3.91
CA VAL A 25 3.03 -0.98 -5.14
C VAL A 25 2.10 -0.57 -6.27
N TYR A 26 2.69 -0.10 -7.37
CA TYR A 26 2.03 0.05 -8.66
C TYR A 26 2.66 -0.97 -9.60
N TYR A 27 1.85 -1.84 -10.22
CA TYR A 27 2.37 -2.89 -11.08
C TYR A 27 1.45 -3.11 -12.28
N ALA A 28 2.03 -3.66 -13.34
CA ALA A 28 1.28 -4.06 -14.52
C ALA A 28 1.69 -5.46 -14.99
N LYS A 29 0.74 -6.20 -15.54
CA LYS A 29 0.97 -7.43 -16.31
C LYS A 29 0.73 -7.12 -17.77
N CYS A 30 1.72 -7.40 -18.63
CA CYS A 30 1.66 -7.10 -20.06
C CYS A 30 2.43 -8.15 -20.87
N PHE A 31 2.33 -8.11 -22.19
CA PHE A 31 3.23 -8.88 -23.05
C PHE A 31 4.63 -8.27 -23.02
N SER A 32 5.67 -9.10 -23.17
CA SER A 32 7.07 -8.65 -23.17
C SER A 32 7.37 -7.55 -24.19
N LYS A 33 6.67 -7.55 -25.33
CA LYS A 33 6.83 -6.54 -26.40
C LYS A 33 6.36 -5.14 -25.97
N ASP A 34 5.43 -5.06 -25.02
CA ASP A 34 4.81 -3.81 -24.58
C ASP A 34 5.51 -3.23 -23.33
N LEU A 35 6.61 -3.85 -22.88
CA LEU A 35 7.40 -3.40 -21.74
C LEU A 35 7.79 -1.91 -21.81
N PRO A 36 8.27 -1.35 -22.95
CA PRO A 36 8.61 0.07 -23.01
C PRO A 36 7.43 0.98 -22.66
N GLN A 37 6.26 0.71 -23.24
CA GLN A 37 5.06 1.52 -23.02
C GLN A 37 4.53 1.42 -21.59
N ILE A 38 4.65 0.24 -20.97
CA ILE A 38 4.24 0.04 -19.58
C ILE A 38 5.18 0.74 -18.60
N VAL A 39 6.49 0.74 -18.85
CA VAL A 39 7.45 1.46 -18.00
C VAL A 39 7.24 2.97 -18.13
N GLU A 40 7.00 3.48 -19.35
CA GLU A 40 6.61 4.87 -19.58
C GLU A 40 5.36 5.25 -18.79
N LEU A 41 4.31 4.42 -18.89
CA LEU A 41 3.04 4.63 -18.23
C LEU A 41 3.17 4.67 -16.69
N LEU A 42 3.86 3.69 -16.11
CA LEU A 42 4.09 3.65 -14.65
C LEU A 42 4.86 4.89 -14.18
N SER A 43 5.84 5.32 -14.97
CA SER A 43 6.58 6.55 -14.71
C SER A 43 5.68 7.79 -14.73
N ASP A 44 4.78 7.90 -15.72
CA ASP A 44 3.87 9.03 -15.82
C ASP A 44 2.89 9.09 -14.65
N ILE A 45 2.33 7.94 -14.24
CA ILE A 45 1.46 7.83 -13.06
C ILE A 45 2.17 8.31 -11.79
N ILE A 46 3.41 7.87 -11.57
CA ILE A 46 4.16 8.17 -10.35
C ILE A 46 4.63 9.64 -10.31
N GLN A 47 5.01 10.22 -11.45
CA GLN A 47 5.69 11.52 -11.51
C GLN A 47 4.78 12.68 -11.91
N ASN A 48 3.83 12.45 -12.82
CA ASN A 48 3.04 13.50 -13.47
C ASN A 48 1.55 13.42 -13.15
N SER A 49 1.20 12.75 -12.04
CA SER A 49 -0.17 12.68 -11.54
C SER A 49 -0.80 14.07 -11.38
N LYS A 50 -1.89 14.31 -12.12
CA LYS A 50 -2.67 15.53 -12.03
C LYS A 50 -3.79 15.34 -11.01
N PHE A 51 -3.68 16.06 -9.90
CA PHE A 51 -4.71 16.11 -8.86
C PHE A 51 -5.71 17.22 -9.20
N GLY A 52 -6.74 16.93 -10.00
CA GLY A 52 -7.85 17.85 -10.23
C GLY A 52 -8.87 17.79 -9.10
N GLU A 53 -9.50 18.92 -8.79
CA GLU A 53 -10.42 19.01 -7.64
C GLU A 53 -11.66 18.12 -7.84
N ASP A 54 -12.21 18.09 -9.05
CA ASP A 54 -13.36 17.24 -9.39
C ASP A 54 -13.03 15.74 -9.33
N GLU A 55 -11.80 15.33 -9.69
CA GLU A 55 -11.32 13.96 -9.49
C GLU A 55 -11.20 13.62 -8.00
N ILE A 56 -10.63 14.51 -7.18
CA ILE A 56 -10.47 14.28 -5.73
C ILE A 56 -11.84 14.11 -5.07
N GLU A 57 -12.81 14.97 -5.36
CA GLU A 57 -14.13 14.87 -4.75
C GLU A 57 -14.89 13.62 -5.17
N ARG A 58 -14.73 13.19 -6.44
CA ARG A 58 -15.29 11.91 -6.90
C ARG A 58 -14.65 10.73 -6.16
N GLU A 59 -13.33 10.71 -6.08
CA GLU A 59 -12.59 9.63 -5.42
C GLU A 59 -12.88 9.57 -3.92
N ARG A 60 -13.06 10.73 -3.27
CA ARG A 60 -13.46 10.83 -1.86
C ARG A 60 -14.75 10.07 -1.59
N LEU A 61 -15.74 10.18 -2.48
CA LEU A 61 -17.00 9.45 -2.35
C LEU A 61 -16.84 7.94 -2.56
N THR A 62 -15.95 7.53 -3.47
CA THR A 62 -15.61 6.11 -3.68
C THR A 62 -14.97 5.52 -2.43
N ILE A 63 -13.92 6.17 -1.89
CA ILE A 63 -13.21 5.72 -0.68
C ILE A 63 -14.16 5.62 0.53
N LEU A 64 -15.08 6.58 0.68
CA LEU A 64 -16.08 6.52 1.77
C LEU A 64 -17.04 5.32 1.64
N ARG A 65 -17.32 4.85 0.42
CA ARG A 65 -18.12 3.63 0.21
C ARG A 65 -17.30 2.37 0.48
N GLU A 66 -16.06 2.31 -0.03
CA GLU A 66 -15.15 1.18 0.23
C GLU A 66 -14.91 0.98 1.73
N MET A 67 -14.79 2.07 2.49
CA MET A 67 -14.68 2.02 3.94
C MET A 67 -15.90 1.34 4.60
N GLN A 68 -17.11 1.62 4.12
CA GLN A 68 -18.32 0.94 4.61
C GLN A 68 -18.33 -0.55 4.26
N GLU A 69 -17.79 -0.93 3.10
CA GLU A 69 -17.67 -2.33 2.71
C GLU A 69 -16.67 -3.07 3.61
N ILE A 70 -15.52 -2.45 3.92
CA ILE A 70 -14.50 -3.00 4.82
C ILE A 70 -15.01 -3.14 6.24
N GLU A 71 -15.79 -2.17 6.75
CA GLU A 71 -16.42 -2.26 8.08
C GLU A 71 -17.35 -3.48 8.24
N ASN A 72 -17.92 -3.98 7.12
CA ASN A 72 -18.72 -5.20 7.12
C ASN A 72 -17.89 -6.49 7.02
N ASN A 73 -16.60 -6.39 6.69
CA ASN A 73 -15.67 -7.51 6.67
C ASN A 73 -15.00 -7.70 8.04
N LEU A 74 -15.68 -8.42 8.94
CA LEU A 74 -15.21 -8.63 10.31
C LEU A 74 -13.82 -9.29 10.40
N GLN A 75 -13.40 -10.04 9.39
CA GLN A 75 -12.07 -10.63 9.31
C GLN A 75 -10.98 -9.56 9.12
N GLU A 76 -11.23 -8.50 8.37
CA GLU A 76 -10.29 -7.39 8.22
C GLU A 76 -10.33 -6.47 9.43
N VAL A 77 -11.54 -6.16 9.91
CA VAL A 77 -11.75 -5.28 11.09
C VAL A 77 -11.03 -5.83 12.32
N VAL A 78 -11.05 -7.15 12.57
CA VAL A 78 -10.35 -7.72 13.72
C VAL A 78 -8.82 -7.52 13.64
N PHE A 79 -8.22 -7.56 12.45
CA PHE A 79 -6.79 -7.31 12.27
C PHE A 79 -6.43 -5.83 12.41
N ASP A 80 -7.32 -4.92 12.00
CA ASP A 80 -7.13 -3.49 12.22
C ASP A 80 -7.21 -3.13 13.72
N HIS A 81 -8.18 -3.72 14.44
CA HIS A 81 -8.23 -3.63 15.90
C HIS A 81 -7.02 -4.25 16.59
N LEU A 82 -6.52 -5.39 16.10
CA LEU A 82 -5.32 -6.03 16.62
C LEU A 82 -4.10 -5.11 16.48
N HIS A 83 -3.88 -4.49 15.31
CA HIS A 83 -2.79 -3.53 15.13
C HIS A 83 -2.97 -2.29 16.01
N ALA A 84 -4.19 -1.74 16.08
CA ALA A 84 -4.48 -0.55 16.87
C ALA A 84 -4.20 -0.75 18.37
N THR A 85 -4.55 -1.93 18.92
CA THR A 85 -4.28 -2.24 20.34
C THR A 85 -2.80 -2.61 20.57
N ALA A 86 -2.21 -3.45 19.70
CA ALA A 86 -0.83 -3.92 19.86
C ALA A 86 0.20 -2.80 19.72
N TYR A 87 -0.03 -1.86 18.80
CA TYR A 87 0.90 -0.77 18.49
C TYR A 87 0.32 0.61 18.86
N GLN A 88 -0.48 0.64 19.93
CA GLN A 88 -1.16 1.83 20.42
C GLN A 88 -0.21 3.03 20.61
N GLY A 89 -0.63 4.20 20.11
CA GLY A 89 0.15 5.43 20.17
C GLY A 89 1.33 5.52 19.19
N THR A 90 1.51 4.53 18.32
CA THR A 90 2.56 4.51 17.28
C THR A 90 1.96 4.59 15.87
N PRO A 91 2.74 4.95 14.82
CA PRO A 91 2.25 4.96 13.44
C PRO A 91 1.67 3.63 12.96
N LEU A 92 2.23 2.49 13.40
CA LEU A 92 1.82 1.15 12.96
C LEU A 92 0.42 0.74 13.48
N GLY A 93 -0.06 1.39 14.54
CA GLY A 93 -1.40 1.18 15.07
C GLY A 93 -2.51 1.88 14.26
N ARG A 94 -2.17 2.68 13.24
CA ARG A 94 -3.15 3.34 12.37
C ARG A 94 -3.63 2.36 11.30
N THR A 95 -4.89 2.51 10.88
CA THR A 95 -5.44 1.79 9.73
C THR A 95 -4.95 2.43 8.42
N ILE A 96 -5.02 1.68 7.33
CA ILE A 96 -4.55 2.15 6.01
C ILE A 96 -5.42 3.30 5.48
N LEU A 97 -6.74 3.18 5.63
CA LEU A 97 -7.70 4.21 5.21
C LEU A 97 -7.68 5.45 6.12
N GLY A 98 -7.35 5.26 7.39
CA GLY A 98 -7.45 6.32 8.40
C GLY A 98 -8.90 6.69 8.73
N PRO A 99 -9.09 7.75 9.55
CA PRO A 99 -10.42 8.14 10.02
C PRO A 99 -11.21 8.91 8.96
N THR A 100 -12.54 8.77 9.02
CA THR A 100 -13.50 9.44 8.13
C THR A 100 -13.28 10.96 8.05
N GLU A 101 -12.94 11.58 9.18
CA GLU A 101 -12.70 13.02 9.28
C GLU A 101 -11.50 13.47 8.44
N ASN A 102 -10.45 12.64 8.37
CA ASN A 102 -9.29 12.90 7.53
C ASN A 102 -9.64 12.71 6.06
N ILE A 103 -10.40 11.67 5.72
CA ILE A 103 -10.89 11.43 4.35
C ILE A 103 -11.77 12.59 3.88
N LYS A 104 -12.56 13.23 4.76
CA LYS A 104 -13.39 14.40 4.43
C LYS A 104 -12.64 15.72 4.32
N SER A 105 -11.47 15.83 4.97
CA SER A 105 -10.70 17.07 5.04
C SER A 105 -9.48 17.11 4.13
N ILE A 106 -9.03 15.95 3.60
CA ILE A 106 -7.86 15.88 2.72
C ILE A 106 -8.03 16.77 1.48
N GLN A 107 -7.01 17.56 1.17
CA GLN A 107 -6.99 18.49 0.03
C GLN A 107 -5.86 18.14 -0.94
N LYS A 108 -5.93 18.72 -2.14
CA LYS A 108 -4.88 18.62 -3.17
C LYS A 108 -3.47 18.92 -2.63
N GLY A 109 -3.35 19.95 -1.78
CA GLY A 109 -2.07 20.33 -1.17
C GLY A 109 -1.45 19.23 -0.33
N ASP A 110 -2.27 18.47 0.40
CA ASP A 110 -1.82 17.35 1.23
C ASP A 110 -1.30 16.19 0.37
N LEU A 111 -2.01 15.86 -0.71
CA LEU A 111 -1.60 14.82 -1.67
C LEU A 111 -0.27 15.17 -2.35
N MET A 112 -0.15 16.41 -2.84
CA MET A 112 1.09 16.90 -3.45
C MET A 112 2.25 16.90 -2.45
N LYS A 113 1.99 17.27 -1.20
CA LYS A 113 2.99 17.21 -0.12
C LYS A 113 3.40 15.77 0.17
N TYR A 114 2.46 14.83 0.24
CA TYR A 114 2.75 13.41 0.46
C TYR A 114 3.64 12.84 -0.65
N VAL A 115 3.24 13.00 -1.91
CA VAL A 115 3.99 12.52 -3.08
C VAL A 115 5.39 13.13 -3.12
N SER A 116 5.48 14.46 -2.99
CA SER A 116 6.78 15.16 -3.03
C SER A 116 7.72 14.80 -1.88
N THR A 117 7.18 14.32 -0.75
CA THR A 117 7.96 13.89 0.41
C THR A 117 8.38 12.43 0.30
N HIS A 118 7.49 11.52 -0.12
CA HIS A 118 7.70 10.07 0.00
C HIS A 118 8.15 9.41 -1.32
N TYR A 119 7.75 9.92 -2.48
CA TYR A 119 8.07 9.32 -3.78
C TYR A 119 9.41 9.85 -4.29
N LYS A 120 10.50 9.34 -3.70
CA LYS A 120 11.89 9.70 -4.00
C LYS A 120 12.63 8.54 -4.64
N ALA A 121 13.58 8.84 -5.53
CA ALA A 121 14.33 7.81 -6.23
C ALA A 121 14.95 6.73 -5.31
N PRO A 122 15.57 7.05 -4.16
CA PRO A 122 16.17 6.05 -3.27
C PRO A 122 15.15 5.16 -2.54
N ARG A 123 13.85 5.48 -2.61
CA ARG A 123 12.76 4.73 -1.98
C ARG A 123 11.87 4.01 -3.00
N ILE A 124 12.21 4.05 -4.28
CA ILE A 124 11.47 3.39 -5.35
C ILE A 124 12.37 2.32 -5.95
N VAL A 125 11.81 1.12 -6.11
CA VAL A 125 12.45 0.00 -6.79
C VAL A 125 11.63 -0.34 -8.03
N LEU A 126 12.26 -0.27 -9.20
CA LEU A 126 11.68 -0.81 -10.44
C LEU A 126 12.03 -2.30 -10.53
N ALA A 127 11.03 -3.16 -10.42
CA ALA A 127 11.17 -4.61 -10.51
C ALA A 127 10.41 -5.15 -11.72
N ALA A 128 10.95 -6.18 -12.36
CA ALA A 128 10.28 -6.88 -13.45
C ALA A 128 10.63 -8.37 -13.47
N ALA A 129 9.68 -9.21 -13.88
CA ALA A 129 9.85 -10.65 -13.98
C ALA A 129 9.16 -11.19 -15.24
N GLY A 130 9.81 -12.11 -15.96
CA GLY A 130 9.31 -12.71 -17.20
C GLY A 130 10.34 -12.68 -18.33
N GLY A 131 9.88 -12.68 -19.58
CA GLY A 131 10.72 -12.59 -20.77
C GLY A 131 11.25 -11.17 -20.98
N ILE A 132 12.14 -10.72 -20.09
CA ILE A 132 12.63 -9.34 -20.01
C ILE A 132 14.16 -9.36 -20.07
N ASN A 133 14.73 -8.50 -20.90
CA ASN A 133 16.17 -8.24 -20.90
C ASN A 133 16.50 -7.17 -19.85
N HIS A 134 17.46 -7.45 -18.97
CA HIS A 134 17.80 -6.55 -17.86
C HIS A 134 18.37 -5.21 -18.36
N GLU A 135 19.24 -5.22 -19.36
CA GLU A 135 19.85 -4.01 -19.90
C GLU A 135 18.80 -3.09 -20.54
N GLN A 136 17.77 -3.66 -21.17
CA GLN A 136 16.62 -2.90 -21.67
C GLN A 136 15.84 -2.24 -20.52
N LEU A 137 15.56 -2.99 -19.45
CA LEU A 137 14.85 -2.45 -18.28
C LEU A 137 15.63 -1.32 -17.62
N VAL A 138 16.94 -1.46 -17.47
CA VAL A 138 17.81 -0.41 -16.93
C VAL A 138 17.74 0.84 -17.79
N LYS A 139 17.84 0.72 -19.12
CA LYS A 139 17.72 1.87 -20.03
C LYS A 139 16.37 2.57 -19.93
N LEU A 140 15.27 1.81 -19.87
CA LEU A 140 13.93 2.37 -19.68
C LEU A 140 13.80 3.05 -18.31
N GLY A 141 14.41 2.48 -17.27
CA GLY A 141 14.51 3.07 -15.94
C GLY A 141 15.25 4.42 -15.96
N GLU A 142 16.41 4.48 -16.62
CA GLU A 142 17.17 5.72 -16.80
C GLU A 142 16.39 6.76 -17.59
N GLU A 143 15.71 6.35 -18.67
CA GLU A 143 14.94 7.24 -19.55
C GLU A 143 13.72 7.85 -18.85
N HIS A 144 12.91 7.01 -18.19
CA HIS A 144 11.63 7.44 -17.63
C HIS A 144 11.72 7.88 -16.17
N PHE A 145 12.54 7.20 -15.34
CA PHE A 145 12.68 7.50 -13.91
C PHE A 145 13.94 8.31 -13.57
N GLY A 146 14.85 8.55 -14.51
CA GLY A 146 16.11 9.28 -14.26
C GLY A 146 15.94 10.73 -13.80
N LYS A 147 14.75 11.32 -13.97
CA LYS A 147 14.42 12.68 -13.51
C LYS A 147 13.82 12.72 -12.09
N LEU A 148 13.60 11.57 -11.46
CA LEU A 148 13.11 11.52 -10.09
C LEU A 148 14.09 12.24 -9.15
N LYS A 149 13.55 13.03 -8.23
CA LYS A 149 14.37 13.69 -7.21
C LYS A 149 14.99 12.63 -6.30
N ALA A 150 16.32 12.57 -6.28
CA ALA A 150 17.07 11.69 -5.40
C ALA A 150 17.18 12.24 -3.97
N GLY A 151 17.16 13.56 -3.81
CA GLY A 151 17.34 14.25 -2.54
C GLY A 151 16.04 14.61 -1.83
N TYR A 152 16.17 14.77 -0.52
CA TYR A 152 15.20 15.46 0.31
C TYR A 152 15.67 16.89 0.49
N ASP A 153 14.76 17.85 0.27
CA ASP A 153 15.02 19.26 0.61
C ASP A 153 14.95 19.49 2.13
N ALA A 154 14.44 18.50 2.88
CA ALA A 154 14.29 18.45 4.33
C ALA A 154 14.85 17.13 4.89
N GLU A 155 14.55 16.78 6.15
CA GLU A 155 14.94 15.50 6.73
C GLU A 155 14.26 14.31 6.03
N VAL A 156 15.00 13.20 5.93
CA VAL A 156 14.47 11.92 5.43
C VAL A 156 13.40 11.45 6.41
N PRO A 157 12.22 10.99 5.96
CA PRO A 157 11.21 10.43 6.85
C PRO A 157 11.76 9.21 7.59
N ASP A 158 12.00 9.38 8.90
CA ASP A 158 12.46 8.33 9.79
C ASP A 158 11.34 7.34 10.09
N LEU A 159 11.70 6.06 10.10
CA LEU A 159 10.86 5.00 10.64
C LEU A 159 11.04 4.96 12.15
N LEU A 160 10.08 5.53 12.88
CA LEU A 160 10.09 5.50 14.34
C LEU A 160 9.87 4.07 14.85
N PRO A 161 10.62 3.62 15.88
CA PRO A 161 10.35 2.34 16.53
C PRO A 161 8.89 2.25 16.99
N CYS A 162 8.22 1.16 16.65
CA CYS A 162 6.85 0.90 17.05
C CYS A 162 6.85 -0.08 18.23
N ARG A 163 6.53 0.41 19.42
CA ARG A 163 6.48 -0.40 20.64
C ARG A 163 5.26 -1.32 20.63
N PHE A 164 5.47 -2.63 20.80
CA PHE A 164 4.40 -3.57 21.08
C PHE A 164 3.92 -3.43 22.54
N SER A 165 2.60 -3.48 22.73
CA SER A 165 1.95 -3.44 24.03
C SER A 165 0.98 -4.61 24.14
N GLY A 166 1.17 -5.48 25.14
CA GLY A 166 0.22 -6.55 25.44
C GLY A 166 -1.06 -5.97 26.03
N SER A 167 -2.09 -5.84 25.19
CA SER A 167 -3.40 -5.28 25.56
C SER A 167 -4.53 -5.98 24.83
N GLU A 168 -5.77 -5.66 25.21
CA GLU A 168 -6.97 -6.19 24.58
C GLU A 168 -7.94 -5.07 24.18
N ILE A 169 -8.77 -5.37 23.19
CA ILE A 169 -9.94 -4.57 22.81
C ILE A 169 -11.09 -5.54 22.56
N ARG A 170 -12.28 -5.18 23.02
CA ARG A 170 -13.49 -6.01 22.86
C ARG A 170 -14.61 -5.14 22.31
N HIS A 171 -14.95 -5.33 21.04
CA HIS A 171 -16.16 -4.79 20.46
C HIS A 171 -17.27 -5.83 20.62
N ARG A 172 -18.15 -5.62 21.61
CA ARG A 172 -19.22 -6.57 21.92
C ARG A 172 -20.49 -6.17 21.17
N ASP A 173 -20.91 -7.06 20.29
CA ASP A 173 -22.21 -7.01 19.63
C ASP A 173 -22.83 -8.41 19.71
N ASP A 174 -23.89 -8.54 20.51
CA ASP A 174 -24.56 -9.82 20.78
C ASP A 174 -25.49 -10.22 19.61
N ASP A 175 -25.72 -9.34 18.63
CA ASP A 175 -26.52 -9.61 17.43
C ASP A 175 -25.70 -10.29 16.31
N ILE A 176 -24.37 -10.27 16.40
CA ILE A 176 -23.48 -10.94 15.44
C ILE A 176 -23.44 -12.46 15.71
N PRO A 177 -23.69 -13.31 14.69
CA PRO A 177 -23.84 -14.76 14.90
C PRO A 177 -22.53 -15.48 15.27
N LEU A 178 -21.37 -14.91 14.91
CA LEU A 178 -20.06 -15.52 15.12
C LEU A 178 -19.07 -14.49 15.69
N ALA A 179 -18.35 -14.88 16.74
CA ALA A 179 -17.25 -14.09 17.29
C ALA A 179 -16.01 -14.22 16.41
N HIS A 180 -15.39 -13.08 16.08
CA HIS A 180 -14.11 -13.00 15.39
C HIS A 180 -13.04 -12.58 16.40
N ILE A 181 -12.01 -13.42 16.58
CA ILE A 181 -10.98 -13.24 17.61
C ILE A 181 -9.60 -13.37 16.96
N ALA A 182 -8.72 -12.42 17.24
CA ALA A 182 -7.31 -12.49 16.87
C ALA A 182 -6.43 -12.27 18.11
N ILE A 183 -5.39 -13.08 18.25
CA ILE A 183 -4.41 -13.01 19.34
C ILE A 183 -3.03 -13.08 18.71
N CYS A 184 -2.13 -12.20 19.12
CA CYS A 184 -0.74 -12.21 18.66
C CYS A 184 0.23 -11.93 19.80
N THR A 185 1.50 -12.20 19.54
CA THR A 185 2.65 -11.73 20.32
C THR A 185 3.54 -10.89 19.41
N GLU A 186 4.47 -10.14 19.98
CA GLU A 186 5.42 -9.37 19.18
C GLU A 186 6.25 -10.31 18.30
N GLY A 187 6.21 -10.06 16.99
CA GLY A 187 7.03 -10.78 16.01
C GLY A 187 8.41 -10.15 15.84
N THR A 188 9.21 -10.73 14.95
CA THR A 188 10.53 -10.20 14.61
C THR A 188 10.46 -9.23 13.42
N GLY A 189 11.45 -8.34 13.30
CA GLY A 189 11.58 -7.45 12.14
C GLY A 189 12.09 -8.16 10.90
N TRP A 190 11.89 -7.57 9.71
CA TRP A 190 12.24 -8.15 8.41
C TRP A 190 13.67 -8.71 8.28
N ALA A 191 14.65 -8.06 8.93
CA ALA A 191 16.07 -8.43 8.85
C ALA A 191 16.52 -9.40 9.96
N ASP A 192 15.64 -9.73 10.89
CA ASP A 192 15.97 -10.59 12.03
C ASP A 192 16.10 -12.05 11.59
N ALA A 193 17.14 -12.73 12.08
CA ALA A 193 17.41 -14.14 11.79
C ALA A 193 16.29 -15.08 12.28
N ASP A 194 15.55 -14.68 13.34
CA ASP A 194 14.46 -15.46 13.92
C ASP A 194 13.17 -15.42 13.08
N THR A 195 13.13 -14.59 12.03
CA THR A 195 12.00 -14.54 11.08
C THR A 195 11.74 -15.89 10.41
N ILE A 196 12.80 -16.60 9.99
CA ILE A 196 12.66 -17.91 9.33
C ILE A 196 12.16 -18.98 10.32
N PRO A 197 12.75 -19.15 11.54
CA PRO A 197 12.17 -19.98 12.58
C PRO A 197 10.70 -19.69 12.88
N LEU A 198 10.30 -18.42 12.98
CA LEU A 198 8.90 -18.03 13.20
C LEU A 198 7.98 -18.42 12.05
N MET A 199 8.41 -18.29 10.79
CA MET A 199 7.65 -18.77 9.63
C MET A 199 7.44 -20.29 9.67
N VAL A 200 8.45 -21.05 10.09
CA VAL A 200 8.33 -22.51 10.28
C VAL A 200 7.34 -22.81 11.42
N ALA A 201 7.44 -22.12 12.55
CA ALA A 201 6.50 -22.27 13.67
C ALA A 201 5.05 -21.98 13.24
N SER A 202 4.82 -20.91 12.46
CA SER A 202 3.50 -20.59 11.92
C SER A 202 2.96 -21.67 10.99
N THR A 203 3.82 -22.30 10.19
CA THR A 203 3.43 -23.41 9.30
C THR A 203 3.03 -24.66 10.09
N ILE A 204 3.69 -24.92 11.23
CA ILE A 204 3.34 -26.03 12.14
C ILE A 204 1.97 -25.81 12.79
N VAL A 205 1.66 -24.57 13.20
CA VAL A 205 0.33 -24.21 13.71
C VAL A 205 -0.73 -24.43 12.63
N GLY A 206 -0.42 -24.01 11.39
CA GLY A 206 -1.26 -24.21 10.23
C GLY A 206 -2.56 -23.42 10.26
N SER A 207 -3.44 -23.73 9.32
CA SER A 207 -4.80 -23.21 9.24
C SER A 207 -5.78 -24.35 9.05
N TRP A 208 -6.99 -24.19 9.56
CA TRP A 208 -8.05 -25.16 9.39
C TRP A 208 -9.34 -24.45 8.98
N ASP A 209 -9.95 -24.92 7.91
CA ASP A 209 -11.23 -24.48 7.40
C ASP A 209 -12.08 -25.73 7.13
N ARG A 210 -13.37 -25.69 7.49
CA ARG A 210 -14.23 -26.89 7.56
C ARG A 210 -15.52 -26.71 6.79
#